data_AF-A0A317Z4J1-F1
#
_entry.id   AF-A0A317Z4J1-F1
#
_cell.length_a   1.000
_cell.length_b   1.000
_cell.length_c   1.000
_cell.angle_alpha   90.00
_cell.angle_beta   90.00
_cell.angle_gamma   90.00
#
_symmetry.space_group_name_H-M   'P 1'
#
loop_
_entity.id
_entity.type
_entity.pdbx_description
1 polymer ?
#
loop_
_entity_poly.entity_id
_entity_poly.type
_entity_poly.pdbx_seq_one_letter_code
_entity_poly.pdbx_strand_id
1 'polypeptide(L)'
;DFIKLLVIVSYIIIGSVLGILLIPAVMIDFNVSHPPMMENSYVTSIMGVAIMFLLFGWFIPRIAYAMKDLEQFVLGYSAIEIIFATIGLFMGLLISVMISFILEFIGTDLINRIVP
;
A
#
# COMPACT_ATOMS: atom_id res chain seq x y z
N ASP A 1 -5.26 -18.93 -13.35
CA ASP A 1 -6.13 -18.76 -12.17
C ASP A 1 -5.43 -18.35 -10.89
N PHE A 2 -4.21 -18.82 -10.61
CA PHE A 2 -3.47 -18.48 -9.38
C PHE A 2 -3.31 -16.96 -9.13
N ILE A 3 -2.91 -16.17 -10.14
CA ILE A 3 -2.76 -14.70 -10.02
C ILE A 3 -4.06 -14.03 -9.59
N LYS A 4 -5.19 -14.45 -10.19
CA LYS A 4 -6.50 -13.89 -9.87
C LYS A 4 -6.90 -14.22 -8.43
N LEU A 5 -6.59 -15.43 -7.96
CA LEU A 5 -6.81 -15.83 -6.57
C LEU A 5 -5.94 -14.98 -5.62
N LEU A 6 -4.67 -14.76 -5.94
CA LEU A 6 -3.77 -13.93 -5.14
C LEU A 6 -4.27 -12.49 -5.02
N VAL A 7 -4.77 -11.90 -6.13
CA VAL A 7 -5.37 -10.56 -6.12
C VAL A 7 -6.64 -10.52 -5.26
N ILE A 8 -7.49 -11.54 -5.32
CA ILE A 8 -8.69 -11.63 -4.47
C ILE A 8 -8.31 -11.73 -2.99
N VAL A 9 -7.31 -12.55 -2.65
CA VAL A 9 -6.85 -12.70 -1.26
C VAL A 9 -6.23 -11.40 -0.75
N SER A 10 -5.37 -10.74 -1.53
CA SER A 10 -4.80 -9.44 -1.13
C SER A 10 -5.88 -8.40 -0.89
N TYR A 11 -6.93 -8.45 -1.71
CA TYR A 11 -8.05 -7.55 -1.60
C TYR A 11 -8.87 -7.77 -0.33
N ILE A 12 -9.11 -9.03 0.04
CA ILE A 12 -9.76 -9.38 1.31
C ILE A 12 -8.92 -8.91 2.49
N ILE A 13 -7.60 -9.09 2.45
CA ILE A 13 -6.71 -8.64 3.53
C ILE A 13 -6.76 -7.12 3.67
N ILE A 14 -6.60 -6.38 2.57
CA ILE A 14 -6.64 -4.91 2.57
C ILE A 14 -8.03 -4.41 3.03
N GLY A 15 -9.11 -4.98 2.50
CA GLY A 15 -10.48 -4.64 2.89
C GLY A 15 -10.77 -4.92 4.37
N SER A 16 -10.20 -5.99 4.92
CA SER A 16 -10.33 -6.32 6.35
C SER A 16 -9.63 -5.28 7.22
N VAL A 17 -8.38 -4.94 6.89
CA VAL A 17 -7.60 -3.93 7.62
C VAL A 17 -8.27 -2.56 7.52
N LEU A 18 -8.75 -2.18 6.34
CA LEU A 18 -9.51 -0.95 6.14
C LEU A 18 -10.80 -0.94 6.97
N GLY A 19 -11.53 -2.05 7.04
CA GLY A 19 -12.71 -2.18 7.89
C GLY A 19 -12.43 -1.94 9.37
N ILE A 20 -11.36 -2.58 9.88
CA ILE A 20 -10.97 -2.47 11.29
C ILE A 20 -10.48 -1.07 11.63
N LEU A 21 -9.77 -0.38 10.73
CA LEU A 21 -9.23 0.95 11.02
C LEU A 21 -10.23 2.08 10.76
N LEU A 22 -10.93 2.02 9.62
CA LEU A 22 -11.71 3.14 9.09
C LEU A 22 -13.10 3.23 9.74
N ILE A 23 -13.75 2.10 10.01
CA ILE A 23 -15.09 2.09 10.61
C ILE A 23 -15.08 2.68 12.03
N PRO A 24 -14.22 2.26 12.98
CA PRO A 24 -14.20 2.87 14.30
C PRO A 24 -13.72 4.32 14.27
N ALA A 25 -12.75 4.67 13.41
CA ALA A 25 -12.31 6.06 13.26
C ALA A 25 -13.46 6.99 12.84
N VAL A 26 -14.26 6.58 11.85
CA VAL A 26 -15.45 7.33 11.42
C VAL A 26 -16.52 7.38 12.52
N MET A 27 -16.74 6.29 13.26
CA MET A 27 -17.75 6.30 14.34
C MET A 27 -17.38 7.24 15.49
N ILE A 28 -16.08 7.37 15.80
CA ILE A 28 -15.57 8.32 16.80
C ILE A 28 -15.78 9.76 16.32
N ASP A 29 -15.41 10.06 15.07
CA ASP A 29 -15.52 11.42 14.51
C ASP A 29 -16.98 11.89 14.37
N PHE A 30 -17.92 10.98 14.12
CA PHE A 30 -19.35 11.29 13.99
C PHE A 30 -20.12 11.21 15.32
N ASN A 31 -19.44 10.92 16.44
CA ASN A 31 -20.03 10.91 17.79
C ASN A 31 -21.24 9.96 17.94
N VAL A 32 -21.32 8.91 17.12
CA VAL A 32 -22.45 7.97 17.09
C VAL A 32 -22.29 6.93 18.20
N SER A 33 -23.34 6.76 19.02
CA SER A 33 -23.38 5.80 20.13
C SER A 33 -23.00 4.40 19.63
N HIS A 34 -21.98 3.81 20.25
CA HIS A 34 -21.38 2.55 19.82
C HIS A 34 -22.41 1.42 19.98
N PRO A 35 -22.98 0.88 18.89
CA PRO A 35 -23.76 -0.34 19.01
C PRO A 35 -22.77 -1.46 19.41
N PRO A 36 -23.08 -2.34 20.38
CA PRO A 36 -22.16 -3.40 20.82
C PRO A 36 -21.75 -4.37 19.69
N MET A 37 -22.51 -4.37 18.59
CA MET A 37 -22.18 -5.11 17.36
C MET A 37 -20.94 -4.57 16.63
N MET A 38 -20.62 -3.27 16.77
CA MET A 38 -19.58 -2.55 16.02
C MET A 38 -18.26 -2.40 16.80
N GLU A 39 -18.24 -2.71 18.10
CA GLU A 39 -16.99 -2.88 18.86
C GLU A 39 -16.25 -4.17 18.49
N ASN A 40 -16.97 -5.13 17.90
CA ASN A 40 -16.37 -6.39 17.52
C ASN A 40 -15.56 -6.25 16.22
N SER A 41 -14.24 -6.37 16.34
CA SER A 41 -13.28 -6.31 15.22
C SER A 41 -13.58 -7.31 14.09
N TYR A 42 -14.23 -8.43 14.41
CA TYR A 42 -14.68 -9.40 13.40
C TYR A 42 -15.82 -8.85 12.51
N VAL A 43 -16.72 -8.03 13.06
CA VAL A 43 -17.84 -7.47 12.30
C VAL A 43 -17.37 -6.30 11.42
N THR A 44 -16.50 -5.44 11.97
CA THR A 44 -15.94 -4.30 11.22
C THR A 44 -15.03 -4.76 10.08
N SER A 45 -14.25 -5.83 10.25
CA SER A 45 -13.46 -6.42 9.17
C SER A 45 -14.31 -6.95 8.01
N ILE A 46 -15.37 -7.72 8.30
CA ILE A 46 -16.30 -8.23 7.26
C ILE A 46 -16.99 -7.08 6.52
N MET A 47 -17.44 -6.07 7.25
CA MET A 47 -18.06 -4.87 6.68
C MET A 47 -17.06 -4.12 5.79
N GLY A 48 -15.80 -4.00 6.22
CA GLY A 48 -14.72 -3.43 5.43
C GLY A 48 -14.48 -4.16 4.12
N VAL A 49 -14.38 -5.49 4.17
CA VAL A 49 -14.25 -6.32 2.96
C VAL A 49 -15.44 -6.12 2.03
N ALA A 50 -16.66 -6.11 2.55
CA ALA A 50 -17.87 -5.92 1.75
C ALA A 50 -17.90 -4.53 1.07
N ILE A 51 -17.58 -3.46 1.81
CA ILE A 51 -17.49 -2.09 1.29
C ILE A 51 -16.38 -1.99 0.24
N MET A 52 -15.20 -2.53 0.53
CA MET A 52 -14.10 -2.57 -0.42
C MET A 52 -14.61 -3.24 -1.69
N PHE A 53 -15.13 -4.48 -1.58
CA PHE A 53 -15.59 -5.31 -2.70
C PHE A 53 -16.66 -4.63 -3.56
N LEU A 54 -17.56 -3.87 -2.96
CA LEU A 54 -18.55 -3.09 -3.70
C LEU A 54 -17.88 -1.99 -4.54
N LEU A 55 -16.90 -1.29 -3.99
CA LEU A 55 -16.23 -0.16 -4.65
C LEU A 55 -15.22 -0.60 -5.72
N PHE A 56 -14.38 -1.60 -5.40
CA PHE A 56 -13.26 -2.00 -6.26
C PHE A 56 -13.37 -3.43 -6.80
N GLY A 57 -14.48 -4.14 -6.56
CA GLY A 57 -14.68 -5.51 -7.07
C GLY A 57 -14.58 -5.60 -8.58
N TRP A 58 -15.01 -4.56 -9.31
CA TRP A 58 -14.84 -4.48 -10.76
C TRP A 58 -13.36 -4.41 -11.19
N PHE A 59 -12.50 -3.80 -10.38
CA PHE A 59 -11.08 -3.61 -10.72
C PHE A 59 -10.25 -4.89 -10.58
N ILE A 60 -10.73 -5.88 -9.82
CA ILE A 60 -10.04 -7.16 -9.58
C ILE A 60 -9.54 -7.82 -10.88
N PRO A 61 -10.38 -8.07 -11.92
CA PRO A 61 -9.90 -8.66 -13.17
C PRO A 61 -8.87 -7.79 -13.88
N ARG A 62 -9.04 -6.46 -13.89
CA ARG A 62 -8.10 -5.54 -14.56
C ARG A 62 -6.72 -5.58 -13.91
N ILE A 63 -6.67 -5.62 -12.58
CA ILE A 63 -5.42 -5.75 -11.82
C ILE A 63 -4.79 -7.13 -12.07
N ALA A 64 -5.60 -8.20 -12.10
CA ALA A 64 -5.09 -9.55 -12.37
C ALA A 64 -4.46 -9.68 -13.76
N TYR A 65 -5.04 -9.04 -14.78
CA TYR A 65 -4.43 -8.97 -16.12
C TYR A 65 -3.12 -8.17 -16.11
N ALA A 66 -3.10 -6.99 -15.48
CA ALA A 66 -1.88 -6.19 -15.37
C ALA A 66 -0.75 -6.94 -14.65
N MET A 67 -1.06 -7.70 -13.60
CA MET A 67 -0.07 -8.54 -12.91
C MET A 67 0.46 -9.66 -13.79
N LYS A 68 -0.41 -10.27 -14.61
CA LYS A 68 0.01 -11.29 -15.58
C LYS A 68 0.92 -10.69 -16.67
N ASP A 69 0.60 -9.48 -17.13
CA ASP A 69 1.42 -8.77 -18.12
C ASP A 69 2.80 -8.43 -17.53
N LEU A 70 2.85 -8.00 -16.26
CA LEU A 70 4.10 -7.77 -15.53
C LEU A 70 4.90 -9.07 -15.33
N GLU A 71 4.24 -10.18 -14.98
CA GLU A 71 4.91 -11.48 -14.86
C GLU A 71 5.55 -11.89 -16.18
N GLN A 72 4.80 -11.77 -17.29
CA GLN A 72 5.32 -12.09 -18.61
C GLN A 72 6.44 -11.14 -19.04
N PHE A 73 6.37 -9.86 -18.66
CA PHE A 73 7.42 -8.88 -18.90
C PHE A 73 8.69 -9.23 -18.13
N VAL A 74 8.60 -9.53 -16.83
CA VAL A 74 9.75 -9.89 -15.98
C VAL A 74 10.39 -11.20 -16.44
N LEU A 75 9.59 -12.22 -16.75
CA LEU A 75 10.08 -13.49 -17.27
C LEU A 75 10.66 -13.38 -18.69
N GLY A 76 10.35 -12.31 -19.41
CA GLY A 76 10.88 -12.03 -20.74
C GLY A 76 12.33 -11.52 -20.73
N TYR A 77 12.83 -11.04 -19.59
CA TYR A 77 14.20 -10.55 -19.46
C TYR A 77 15.19 -11.66 -19.12
N SER A 78 16.43 -11.48 -19.58
CA SER A 78 17.53 -12.35 -19.20
C SER A 78 17.90 -12.15 -17.73
N ALA A 79 18.35 -13.21 -17.06
CA ALA A 79 18.79 -13.15 -15.67
C ALA A 79 19.86 -12.07 -15.43
N ILE A 80 20.73 -11.82 -16.41
CA ILE A 80 21.77 -10.79 -16.31
C ILE A 80 21.17 -9.37 -16.27
N GLU A 81 20.11 -9.11 -17.04
CA GLU A 81 19.45 -7.81 -17.10
C GLU A 81 18.72 -7.52 -15.78
N ILE A 82 18.07 -8.52 -15.20
CA ILE A 82 17.41 -8.41 -13.89
C ILE A 82 18.43 -8.10 -12.78
N ILE A 83 19.62 -8.72 -12.82
CA ILE A 83 20.70 -8.46 -11.86
C ILE A 83 21.21 -7.02 -11.99
N PHE A 84 21.46 -6.55 -13.22
CA PHE A 84 21.87 -5.15 -13.43
C PHE A 84 20.79 -4.16 -13.00
N ALA A 85 19.51 -4.45 -13.25
CA ALA A 85 18.40 -3.63 -12.79
C ALA A 85 18.35 -3.57 -11.24
N THR A 86 18.57 -4.70 -10.57
CA THR A 86 18.58 -4.79 -9.10
C THR A 86 19.76 -4.02 -8.51
N ILE A 87 20.96 -4.15 -9.10
CA ILE A 87 22.14 -3.38 -8.69
C ILE A 87 21.90 -1.88 -8.90
N GLY A 88 21.32 -1.50 -10.05
CA GLY A 88 20.94 -0.12 -10.35
C GLY A 88 19.95 0.44 -9.34
N LEU A 89 18.92 -0.33 -8.97
CA LEU A 89 17.94 0.04 -7.95
C LEU A 89 18.59 0.20 -6.56
N PHE A 90 19.48 -0.73 -6.17
CA PHE A 90 20.21 -0.64 -4.92
C PHE A 90 21.10 0.61 -4.88
N MET A 91 21.86 0.88 -5.94
CA MET A 91 22.68 2.07 -6.05
C MET A 91 21.85 3.36 -6.05
N GLY A 92 20.71 3.36 -6.75
CA GLY A 92 19.79 4.50 -6.78
C GLY A 92 19.20 4.80 -5.41
N LEU A 93 18.80 3.78 -4.66
CA LEU A 93 18.32 3.93 -3.28
C LEU A 93 19.43 4.47 -2.37
N LEU A 94 20.65 3.96 -2.49
CA LEU A 94 21.81 4.46 -1.75
C LEU A 94 22.05 5.95 -2.04
N ILE A 95 22.10 6.33 -3.31
CA ILE A 95 22.30 7.73 -3.73
C ILE A 95 21.17 8.62 -3.18
N SER A 96 19.92 8.16 -3.25
CA SER A 96 18.77 8.89 -2.70
C SER A 96 18.91 9.16 -1.21
N VAL A 97 19.35 8.16 -0.43
CA VAL A 97 19.57 8.32 1.01
C VAL A 97 20.73 9.29 1.29
N MET A 98 21.82 9.21 0.53
CA MET A 98 22.95 10.14 0.67
C MET A 98 22.56 11.59 0.38
N ILE A 99 21.78 11.82 -0.68
CA ILE A 99 21.27 13.15 -1.00
C ILE A 99 20.34 13.64 0.11
N SER A 100 19.47 12.78 0.65
CA SER A 100 18.59 13.14 1.76
C SER A 100 19.38 13.63 2.98
N PHE A 101 20.48 12.97 3.33
CA PHE A 101 21.33 13.41 4.45
C PHE A 101 22.04 14.74 4.17
N ILE A 102 22.54 14.95 2.95
CA ILE A 102 23.15 16.24 2.57
C ILE A 102 22.12 17.37 2.66
N LEU A 103 20.90 17.13 2.17
CA LEU A 103 19.80 18.09 2.25
C LEU A 103 19.35 18.36 3.68
N GLU A 104 19.34 17.34 4.54
CA GLU A 104 19.02 17.50 5.96
C GLU A 104 20.06 18.37 6.66
N PHE A 105 21.35 18.10 6.43
CA PHE A 105 22.45 18.89 7.01
C PHE A 105 22.39 20.36 6.60
N ILE A 106 22.20 20.63 5.30
CA ILE A 106 22.09 22.00 4.77
C ILE A 106 20.78 22.66 5.23
N GLY A 107 19.68 21.90 5.26
CA GLY A 107 18.35 22.37 5.63
C GLY A 107 18.27 22.81 7.09
N THR A 108 18.90 22.05 8.02
CA THR A 108 18.98 22.43 9.43
C THR A 108 19.81 23.70 9.63
N ASP A 109 20.91 23.86 8.88
CA ASP A 109 21.75 25.06 8.95
C ASP A 109 21.04 26.31 8.38
N LEU A 110 20.24 26.14 7.34
CA LEU A 110 19.42 27.22 6.75
C LEU A 110 18.27 27.63 7.68
N ILE A 111 17.55 26.68 8.27
CA ILE A 111 16.44 26.95 9.19
C ILE A 111 16.95 27.67 10.46
N ASN A 112 18.06 27.19 11.05
CA ASN A 112 18.67 27.80 12.24
C ASN A 112 19.26 29.19 12.00
N ARG A 113 19.51 29.58 10.73
CA ARG A 113 19.94 30.94 10.37
C ARG A 113 18.80 31.93 10.17
N ILE A 114 17.60 31.44 9.86
CA ILE A 114 16.43 32.27 9.53
C ILE A 114 15.52 32.43 10.76
N VAL A 115 15.47 31.43 11.64
CA VAL A 115 14.78 31.49 12.93
C VAL A 115 15.84 31.35 14.04
N PRO A 116 16.10 32.39 14.86
CA PRO A 116 17.02 32.28 15.99
C PRO A 116 16.52 31.32 17.06
#